data_AF-A0A078GGX6-F1
#
_entry.id   AF-A0A078GGX6-F1
#
_cell.length_a   1.000
_cell.length_b   1.000
_cell.length_c   1.000
_cell.angle_alpha   90.00
_cell.angle_beta   90.00
_cell.angle_gamma   90.00
#
_symmetry.space_group_name_H-M   'P 1'
#
loop_
_entity.id
_entity.type
_entity.pdbx_description
1 polymer ?
#
loop_
_entity_poly.entity_id
_entity_poly.type
_entity_poly.pdbx_seq_one_letter_code
_entity_poly.pdbx_strand_id
1 'polypeptide(L)'
;MKSTTLIMVSCVLMFFILNHVKEVNGKVCTRRQVFEKNCGENGNKTCIRGFNDIKKYPFSCECSLEVPTESRRVCVCKFPKSPC
;
A
#
# COMPACT_ATOMS: atom_id res chain seq x y z
N MET A 1 -38.19 -24.32 24.05
CA MET A 1 -38.25 -23.80 22.66
C MET A 1 -37.90 -22.32 22.51
N LYS A 2 -37.99 -21.48 23.56
CA LYS A 2 -37.67 -20.03 23.51
C LYS A 2 -36.16 -19.71 23.41
N SER A 3 -35.31 -20.59 23.94
CA SER A 3 -33.84 -20.40 23.92
C SER A 3 -33.25 -20.63 22.53
N THR A 4 -33.73 -21.66 21.81
CA THR A 4 -33.27 -22.00 20.46
C THR A 4 -33.53 -20.87 19.46
N THR A 5 -34.66 -20.18 19.57
CA THR A 5 -35.02 -19.04 18.72
C THR A 5 -34.12 -17.83 18.97
N LEU A 6 -33.76 -17.54 20.22
CA LEU A 6 -32.81 -16.47 20.56
C LEU A 6 -31.41 -16.73 20.01
N ILE A 7 -30.95 -17.99 20.08
CA ILE A 7 -29.65 -18.39 19.51
C ILE A 7 -29.67 -18.20 17.99
N MET A 8 -30.73 -18.64 17.31
CA MET A 8 -30.85 -18.48 15.86
C MET A 8 -30.87 -17.01 15.44
N VAL A 9 -31.61 -16.15 16.15
CA VAL A 9 -31.64 -14.70 15.89
C VAL A 9 -30.26 -14.07 16.10
N SER A 10 -29.56 -14.44 17.17
CA SER A 10 -28.20 -13.97 17.45
C SER A 10 -27.21 -14.38 16.34
N CYS A 11 -27.26 -15.63 15.89
CA CYS A 11 -26.42 -16.12 14.79
C CYS A 11 -26.68 -15.34 13.50
N VAL A 12 -27.95 -15.11 13.15
CA VAL A 12 -28.33 -14.36 11.95
C VAL A 12 -27.79 -12.93 12.00
N LEU A 13 -27.90 -12.24 13.15
CA LEU A 13 -27.35 -10.89 13.33
C LEU A 13 -25.82 -10.87 13.16
N MET A 14 -25.10 -11.86 13.70
CA MET A 14 -23.65 -11.97 13.52
C MET A 14 -23.26 -12.19 12.04
N PHE A 15 -24.01 -13.03 11.32
CA PHE A 15 -23.81 -13.20 9.88
C PHE A 15 -24.04 -11.90 9.12
N PHE A 16 -25.06 -11.12 9.47
CA PHE A 16 -25.29 -9.82 8.84
C PHE A 16 -24.12 -8.85 9.07
N ILE A 17 -23.56 -8.79 10.29
CA ILE A 17 -22.41 -7.94 10.59
C ILE A 17 -21.18 -8.36 9.77
N LEU A 18 -20.89 -9.66 9.69
CA LEU A 18 -19.75 -10.18 8.92
C LEU A 18 -19.90 -9.92 7.41
N ASN A 19 -21.11 -10.05 6.86
CA ASN A 19 -21.38 -9.74 5.46
C ASN A 19 -21.34 -8.23 5.16
N HIS A 20 -21.51 -7.38 6.17
CA HIS A 20 -21.44 -5.93 6.02
C HIS A 20 -20.00 -5.39 6.03
N VAL A 21 -19.00 -6.24 6.29
CA VAL A 21 -17.59 -5.90 6.13
C VAL A 21 -17.30 -5.80 4.63
N LYS A 22 -17.52 -4.62 4.08
CA LYS A 22 -17.15 -4.30 2.70
C LYS A 22 -15.62 -4.35 2.62
N GLU A 23 -15.08 -5.31 1.89
CA GLU A 23 -13.65 -5.38 1.60
C GLU A 23 -13.25 -4.08 0.89
N VAL A 24 -12.56 -3.20 1.61
CA VAL A 24 -12.11 -1.92 1.06
C VAL A 24 -10.86 -2.22 0.25
N ASN A 25 -11.05 -2.67 -0.99
CA ASN A 25 -9.96 -2.82 -1.94
C ASN A 25 -9.52 -1.41 -2.38
N GLY A 26 -8.73 -0.76 -1.53
CA GLY A 26 -8.24 0.59 -1.75
C GLY A 26 -7.41 0.63 -3.02
N LYS A 27 -7.86 1.37 -4.05
CA LYS A 27 -7.08 1.56 -5.27
C LYS A 27 -5.75 2.22 -4.90
N VAL A 28 -4.68 1.44 -4.97
CA VAL A 28 -3.31 1.92 -4.74
C VAL A 28 -2.77 2.52 -6.02
N CYS A 29 -2.20 3.71 -5.91
CA CYS A 29 -1.53 4.38 -7.02
C CYS A 29 -0.05 3.95 -7.06
N THR A 30 0.45 3.51 -8.21
CA THR A 30 1.88 3.20 -8.39
C THR A 30 2.54 4.25 -9.27
N ARG A 31 3.67 4.83 -8.83
CA ARG A 31 4.48 5.75 -9.62
C ARG A 31 5.92 5.27 -9.72
N ARG A 32 6.49 5.38 -10.92
CA ARG A 32 7.91 5.13 -11.21
C ARG A 32 8.63 6.47 -11.36
N GLN A 33 9.77 6.63 -10.71
CA GLN A 33 10.63 7.80 -10.86
C GLN A 33 12.10 7.40 -10.76
N VAL A 34 12.95 8.06 -11.56
CA VAL A 34 14.40 7.91 -11.49
C VAL A 34 14.97 9.02 -10.62
N PHE A 35 15.84 8.66 -9.69
CA PHE A 35 16.58 9.59 -8.85
C PHE A 35 18.09 9.43 -9.07
N GLU A 36 18.81 10.53 -8.90
CA GLU A 36 20.26 10.51 -8.78
C GLU A 36 20.68 9.79 -7.49
N LYS A 37 21.84 9.12 -7.56
CA LYS A 37 22.39 8.15 -6.61
C LYS A 37 21.77 6.76 -6.71
N ASN A 38 22.59 5.74 -6.50
CA ASN A 38 22.17 4.33 -6.47
C ASN A 38 21.23 4.03 -5.28
N CYS A 39 20.75 2.78 -5.19
CA CYS A 39 19.92 2.33 -4.07
C CYS A 39 20.66 2.37 -2.72
N GLY A 40 21.97 2.06 -2.73
CA GLY A 40 22.75 1.85 -1.51
C GLY A 40 22.21 0.67 -0.69
N GLU A 41 22.57 0.62 0.59
CA GLU A 41 22.20 -0.46 1.52
C GLU A 41 20.69 -0.51 1.83
N ASN A 42 20.02 0.65 1.81
CA ASN A 42 18.60 0.80 2.17
C ASN A 42 17.77 1.45 1.04
N GLY A 43 17.88 0.93 -0.18
CA GLY A 43 17.28 1.48 -1.40
C GLY A 43 15.82 1.93 -1.27
N ASN A 44 14.98 1.11 -0.65
CA ASN A 44 13.55 1.42 -0.50
C ASN A 44 13.33 2.67 0.35
N LYS A 45 14.07 2.84 1.46
CA LYS A 45 13.99 4.04 2.30
C LYS A 45 14.55 5.26 1.57
N THR A 46 15.63 5.09 0.80
CA THR A 46 16.21 6.15 -0.03
C THR A 46 15.23 6.63 -1.10
N CYS A 47 14.44 5.72 -1.69
CA CYS A 47 13.35 6.06 -2.60
C CYS A 47 12.23 6.85 -1.91
N ILE A 48 11.76 6.42 -0.74
CA ILE A 48 10.77 7.17 0.04
C ILE A 48 11.27 8.59 0.33
N ARG A 49 12.54 8.73 0.76
CA ARG A 49 13.14 10.04 1.01
C ARG A 49 13.14 10.93 -0.24
N GLY A 50 13.54 10.41 -1.39
CA GLY A 50 13.53 11.18 -2.65
C GLY A 50 12.14 11.67 -3.05
N PHE A 51 11.10 10.85 -2.84
CA PHE A 51 9.72 11.30 -3.04
C PHE A 51 9.28 12.33 -2.00
N ASN A 52 9.67 12.16 -0.72
CA ASN A 52 9.35 13.12 0.33
C ASN A 52 9.99 14.50 0.06
N ASP A 53 11.19 14.55 -0.51
CA ASP A 53 11.88 15.78 -0.90
C ASP A 53 11.08 16.58 -1.94
N ILE A 54 10.31 15.90 -2.81
CA ILE A 54 9.38 16.51 -3.78
C ILE A 54 7.93 16.56 -3.27
N LYS A 55 7.72 16.48 -1.94
CA LYS A 55 6.42 16.56 -1.26
C LYS A 55 5.41 15.50 -1.72
N LYS A 56 5.90 14.31 -2.07
CA LYS A 56 5.10 13.13 -2.39
C LYS A 56 5.35 12.07 -1.33
N TYR A 57 4.30 11.54 -0.73
CA TYR A 57 4.40 10.66 0.44
C TYR A 57 3.92 9.24 0.12
N PRO A 58 4.76 8.38 -0.49
CA PRO A 58 4.44 6.98 -0.69
C PRO A 58 4.53 6.20 0.62
N PHE A 59 3.76 5.12 0.74
CA PHE A 59 3.81 4.24 1.91
C PHE A 59 4.69 2.99 1.69
N SER A 60 5.01 2.66 0.43
CA SER A 60 5.85 1.52 0.07
C SER A 60 6.59 1.84 -1.23
N CYS A 61 7.86 1.44 -1.30
CA CYS A 61 8.71 1.65 -2.47
C CYS A 61 9.62 0.46 -2.69
N GLU A 62 9.91 0.19 -3.95
CA GLU A 62 10.92 -0.76 -4.41
C GLU A 62 12.00 0.01 -5.18
N CYS A 63 13.27 -0.30 -4.87
CA CYS A 63 14.42 0.27 -5.53
C CYS A 63 15.06 -0.73 -6.49
N SER A 64 15.36 -0.28 -7.69
CA SER A 64 16.10 -1.05 -8.70
C SER A 64 17.18 -0.18 -9.32
N LEU A 65 18.27 -0.80 -9.78
CA LEU A 65 19.29 -0.10 -10.55
C LEU A 65 18.89 -0.11 -12.03
N GLU A 66 19.03 1.02 -12.72
CA GLU A 66 18.76 1.08 -14.17
C GLU A 66 19.88 0.39 -14.96
N VAL A 67 21.13 0.56 -14.50
CA VAL A 67 22.33 -0.11 -14.99
C VAL A 67 23.28 -0.32 -13.79
N PRO A 68 23.93 -1.50 -13.60
CA PRO A 68 24.78 -1.78 -12.44
C PRO A 68 25.95 -0.79 -12.24
N THR A 69 26.40 -0.14 -13.31
CA THR A 69 27.51 0.82 -13.33
C THR A 69 27.06 2.27 -13.17
N GLU A 70 25.77 2.56 -13.23
CA GLU A 70 25.27 3.92 -13.10
C GLU A 70 24.89 4.28 -11.67
N SER A 71 25.22 5.52 -11.28
CA SER A 71 24.83 6.11 -10.01
C SER A 71 23.37 6.58 -10.02
N ARG A 72 22.46 5.86 -10.69
CA ARG A 72 21.02 6.20 -10.76
C ARG A 72 20.19 5.05 -10.20
N ARG A 73 19.10 5.39 -9.52
CA ARG A 73 18.13 4.41 -9.03
C ARG A 73 16.75 4.66 -9.63
N VAL A 74 16.08 3.56 -9.94
CA VAL A 74 14.67 3.52 -10.29
C VAL A 74 13.89 3.23 -9.01
N CYS A 75 12.95 4.10 -8.69
CA CYS A 75 12.05 3.95 -7.54
C CYS A 75 10.63 3.72 -8.04
N VAL A 76 10.05 2.58 -7.67
CA VAL A 76 8.64 2.25 -7.92
C VAL A 76 7.89 2.29 -6.61
N CYS A 77 6.97 3.23 -6.44
CA CYS A 77 6.35 3.53 -5.15
C CYS A 77 4.83 3.52 -5.20
N LYS A 78 4.21 3.05 -4.11
CA LYS A 78 2.77 2.94 -3.88
C LYS A 78 2.26 4.11 -3.01
N PHE A 79 1.14 4.71 -3.41
CA PHE A 79 0.53 5.89 -2.79
C PHE A 79 -0.92 5.61 -2.34
N PRO A 80 -1.37 6.23 -1.22
CA PRO A 80 -2.65 5.92 -0.60
C PRO A 80 -3.87 6.58 -1.28
N LYS A 81 -3.68 7.48 -2.25
CA LYS A 81 -4.77 8.20 -2.92
C LYS A 81 -4.68 8.10 -4.44
N SER A 82 -5.85 7.94 -5.07
CA SER A 82 -6.10 8.18 -6.50
C SER A 82 -7.00 9.41 -6.65
N PRO A 83 -6.88 10.24 -7.71
CA PRO A 83 -6.00 10.07 -8.85
C PRO A 83 -4.53 10.38 -8.52
N CYS A 84 -3.64 9.54 -9.08
CA CYS A 84 -2.27 9.93 -9.35
C CYS A 84 -2.30 11.08 -10.39
#